data_AF-A0A2R6MVG7-F1
#
_entry.id   AF-A0A2R6MVG7-F1
#
_cell.length_a   1.000
_cell.length_b   1.000
_cell.length_c   1.000
_cell.angle_alpha   90.00
_cell.angle_beta   90.00
_cell.angle_gamma   90.00
#
_symmetry.space_group_name_H-M   'P 1'
#
loop_
_entity.id
_entity.type
_entity.pdbx_description
1 polymer ?
#
loop_
_entity_poly.entity_id
_entity_poly.type
_entity_poly.pdbx_seq_one_letter_code
_entity_poly.pdbx_strand_id
1 'polypeptide(L)'
;MNADRYLDRLGLARADVAPPDHEALRTLQAAHVRTVPFENIAITGDPEGNGAEGVTLDRRYVVDVGVAVPTIRQPLPLDGTLREDEAGVAWRVVESDRPDADYCAQFRNPGGDWQNRYVFRDRPVTLDFFRASCEFLAAAPESPFTSDPFATIATPSGHRKLEPGTLTVIENGETRERPVDPREWHDVLEREFGISLSV
;
A
#
# COMPACT_ATOMS: atom_id res chain seq x y z
N MET A 1 -11.13 9.83 13.16
CA MET A 1 -9.71 9.40 13.22
C MET A 1 -9.07 9.99 14.48
N ASN A 2 -8.11 9.32 15.12
CA ASN A 2 -7.23 9.93 16.14
C ASN A 2 -5.82 10.03 15.54
N ALA A 3 -5.34 11.25 15.30
CA ALA A 3 -4.07 11.51 14.63
C ALA A 3 -2.85 11.10 15.48
N ASP A 4 -2.90 11.29 16.79
CA ASP A 4 -1.79 10.94 17.69
C ASP A 4 -1.59 9.43 17.72
N ARG A 5 -2.69 8.66 17.92
CA ARG A 5 -2.65 7.20 17.87
C ARG A 5 -2.14 6.66 16.51
N TYR A 6 -2.40 7.38 15.43
CA TYR A 6 -1.88 7.03 14.11
C TYR A 6 -0.37 7.29 14.01
N LEU A 7 0.10 8.47 14.43
CA LEU A 7 1.53 8.81 14.46
C LEU A 7 2.32 7.88 15.39
N ASP A 8 1.79 7.60 16.59
CA ASP A 8 2.34 6.61 17.54
C ASP A 8 2.47 5.23 16.88
N ARG A 9 1.45 4.78 16.13
CA ARG A 9 1.48 3.50 15.40
C ARG A 9 2.53 3.48 14.29
N LEU A 10 2.85 4.64 13.70
CA LEU A 10 3.92 4.82 12.70
C LEU A 10 5.31 5.04 13.32
N GLY A 11 5.41 5.21 14.65
CA GLY A 11 6.66 5.57 15.32
C GLY A 11 7.13 7.01 15.03
N LEU A 12 6.19 7.91 14.71
CA LEU A 12 6.46 9.32 14.39
C LEU A 12 5.93 10.25 15.51
N ALA A 13 6.63 11.35 15.75
CA ALA A 13 6.12 12.47 16.52
C ALA A 13 5.42 13.50 15.60
N ARG A 14 4.54 14.34 16.16
CA ARG A 14 3.95 15.49 15.41
C ARG A 14 4.99 16.43 14.80
N ALA A 15 6.20 16.49 15.37
CA ALA A 15 7.29 17.32 14.86
C ALA A 15 7.89 16.78 13.55
N ASP A 16 7.83 15.46 13.31
CA ASP A 16 8.40 14.82 12.11
C ASP A 16 7.53 15.03 10.85
N VAL A 17 6.34 15.61 11.04
CA VAL A 17 5.30 15.79 10.03
C VAL A 17 4.73 17.22 10.02
N ALA A 18 5.49 18.18 10.56
CA ALA A 18 5.14 19.59 10.63
C ALA A 18 6.26 20.48 10.05
N PRO A 19 5.96 21.45 9.17
CA PRO A 19 4.63 21.80 8.65
C PRO A 19 4.06 20.71 7.69
N PRO A 20 2.75 20.74 7.37
CA PRO A 20 2.13 19.76 6.48
C PRO A 20 2.50 20.03 5.01
N ASP A 21 3.74 19.73 4.64
CA ASP A 21 4.31 19.91 3.32
C ASP A 21 4.63 18.58 2.60
N HIS A 22 5.34 18.64 1.47
CA HIS A 22 5.74 17.47 0.71
C HIS A 22 6.74 16.55 1.45
N GLU A 23 7.59 17.08 2.32
CA GLU A 23 8.51 16.27 3.12
C GLU A 23 7.75 15.53 4.21
N ALA A 24 6.85 16.22 4.92
CA ALA A 24 5.93 15.59 5.86
C ALA A 24 5.07 14.49 5.21
N LEU A 25 4.54 14.74 4.00
CA LEU A 25 3.77 13.73 3.25
C LEU A 25 4.64 12.52 2.88
N ARG A 26 5.88 12.74 2.42
CA ARG A 26 6.83 11.65 2.10
C ARG A 26 7.13 10.82 3.34
N THR A 27 7.39 11.46 4.48
CA THR A 27 7.63 10.79 5.77
C THR A 27 6.43 9.95 6.19
N LEU A 28 5.21 10.51 6.14
CA LEU A 28 3.97 9.81 6.46
C LEU A 28 3.74 8.59 5.57
N GLN A 29 3.88 8.73 4.24
CA GLN A 29 3.66 7.62 3.30
C GLN A 29 4.71 6.53 3.48
N ALA A 30 6.00 6.90 3.58
CA ALA A 30 7.09 5.94 3.75
C ALA A 30 7.00 5.18 5.08
N ALA A 31 6.59 5.85 6.16
CA ALA A 31 6.34 5.21 7.45
C ALA A 31 5.11 4.29 7.39
N HIS A 32 4.01 4.72 6.78
CA HIS A 32 2.78 3.92 6.65
C HIS A 32 3.05 2.56 6.00
N VAL A 33 3.62 2.56 4.78
CA VAL A 33 3.78 1.32 4.00
C VAL A 33 4.77 0.31 4.61
N ARG A 34 5.63 0.78 5.52
CA ARG A 34 6.61 -0.05 6.26
C ARG A 34 6.05 -0.60 7.59
N THR A 35 4.87 -0.15 8.00
CA THR A 35 4.39 -0.27 9.39
C THR A 35 2.96 -0.78 9.47
N VAL A 36 2.14 -0.45 8.47
CA VAL A 36 0.78 -0.95 8.24
C VAL A 36 0.85 -1.92 7.06
N PRO A 37 0.61 -3.23 7.26
CA PRO A 37 0.58 -4.20 6.17
C PRO A 37 -0.68 -4.04 5.30
N PHE A 38 -0.58 -4.46 4.05
CA PHE A 38 -1.72 -4.67 3.16
C PHE A 38 -2.13 -6.15 3.19
N GLU A 39 -3.40 -6.41 3.52
CA GLU A 39 -3.93 -7.73 3.89
C GLU A 39 -5.42 -7.87 3.50
N ASN A 40 -5.91 -9.11 3.43
CA ASN A 40 -7.33 -9.47 3.24
C ASN A 40 -7.91 -10.28 4.41
N ILE A 41 -7.24 -10.27 5.56
CA ILE A 41 -7.62 -10.98 6.77
C ILE A 41 -8.85 -10.30 7.38
N ALA A 42 -8.87 -8.96 7.45
CA ALA A 42 -9.99 -8.19 7.96
C ALA A 42 -11.23 -8.19 7.03
N ILE A 43 -11.08 -8.65 5.78
CA ILE A 43 -12.23 -8.96 4.90
C ILE A 43 -13.04 -10.15 5.43
N THR A 44 -12.46 -10.96 6.33
CA THR A 44 -13.19 -11.95 7.13
C THR A 44 -13.73 -11.41 8.49
N GLY A 45 -13.61 -10.10 8.79
CA GLY A 45 -14.14 -9.34 9.96
C GLY A 45 -13.10 -8.35 10.55
N ASP A 46 -13.39 -7.14 11.07
CA ASP A 46 -14.62 -6.45 11.53
C ASP A 46 -14.38 -4.89 11.50
N PRO A 47 -15.39 -3.97 11.38
CA PRO A 47 -15.33 -3.01 10.26
C PRO A 47 -15.89 -1.57 10.52
N GLU A 48 -15.13 -0.61 11.09
CA GLU A 48 -15.61 0.80 11.14
C GLU A 48 -14.58 1.88 10.76
N GLY A 49 -14.97 2.72 9.80
CA GLY A 49 -14.19 3.85 9.29
C GLY A 49 -14.53 5.19 9.95
N ASN A 50 -13.67 6.19 9.75
CA ASN A 50 -13.95 7.59 10.08
C ASN A 50 -13.18 8.50 9.11
N GLY A 51 -13.85 9.52 8.56
CA GLY A 51 -13.25 10.45 7.60
C GLY A 51 -12.09 11.29 8.15
N ALA A 52 -11.36 11.91 7.22
CA ALA A 52 -10.27 12.85 7.48
C ALA A 52 -10.46 14.12 6.65
N GLU A 53 -10.06 15.27 7.20
CA GLU A 53 -9.97 16.53 6.46
C GLU A 53 -8.69 16.52 5.60
N GLY A 54 -8.80 17.00 4.35
CA GLY A 54 -7.69 16.97 3.39
C GLY A 54 -6.69 18.12 3.59
N VAL A 55 -5.43 17.86 3.24
CA VAL A 55 -4.38 18.89 3.10
C VAL A 55 -4.18 19.29 1.64
N THR A 56 -3.86 20.57 1.40
CA THR A 56 -3.52 21.09 0.07
C THR A 56 -2.02 21.35 0.01
N LEU A 57 -1.34 20.76 -0.98
CA LEU A 57 0.09 20.95 -1.24
C LEU A 57 0.33 21.89 -2.42
N ASP A 58 1.58 22.34 -2.58
CA ASP A 58 2.03 23.20 -3.69
C ASP A 58 1.96 22.52 -5.06
N ARG A 59 1.98 21.18 -5.07
CA ARG A 59 1.83 20.32 -6.26
C ARG A 59 0.85 19.18 -6.00
N ARG A 60 0.36 18.58 -7.08
CA ARG A 60 -0.53 17.42 -7.04
C ARG A 60 0.28 16.13 -7.11
N TYR A 61 -0.04 15.20 -6.21
CA TYR A 61 0.59 13.89 -6.12
C TYR A 61 -0.47 12.78 -6.06
N VAL A 62 -0.16 11.62 -6.62
CA VAL A 62 -0.84 10.37 -6.27
C VAL A 62 -0.19 9.84 -4.99
N VAL A 63 -1.01 9.63 -3.97
CA VAL A 63 -0.65 8.96 -2.72
C VAL A 63 -1.50 7.71 -2.64
N ASP A 64 -0.86 6.56 -2.65
CA ASP A 64 -1.51 5.26 -2.54
C ASP A 64 -0.70 4.40 -1.57
N VAL A 65 -1.37 4.01 -0.48
CA VAL A 65 -0.86 3.09 0.56
C VAL A 65 -1.59 1.75 0.55
N GLY A 66 -2.62 1.60 -0.29
CA GLY A 66 -3.43 0.40 -0.47
C GLY A 66 -2.99 -0.46 -1.66
N VAL A 67 -1.96 -0.06 -2.40
CA VAL A 67 -1.37 -0.88 -3.46
C VAL A 67 -0.41 -1.92 -2.89
N ALA A 68 -0.78 -3.19 -3.06
CA ALA A 68 0.05 -4.37 -2.77
C ALA A 68 1.38 -4.36 -3.54
N VAL A 69 2.23 -5.36 -3.34
CA VAL A 69 3.59 -5.45 -3.93
C VAL A 69 3.59 -5.26 -5.48
N PRO A 70 4.52 -4.44 -6.03
CA PRO A 70 5.35 -3.47 -5.31
C PRO A 70 4.50 -2.28 -4.84
N THR A 71 4.81 -1.78 -3.64
CA THR A 71 4.07 -0.67 -3.01
C THR A 71 4.66 0.69 -3.37
N ILE A 72 3.81 1.70 -3.52
CA ILE A 72 4.23 3.09 -3.75
C ILE A 72 4.70 3.71 -2.42
N ARG A 73 6.02 3.88 -2.26
CA ARG A 73 6.64 4.40 -1.01
C ARG A 73 6.73 5.91 -0.91
N GLN A 74 6.54 6.61 -2.01
CA GLN A 74 6.76 8.05 -2.13
C GLN A 74 5.62 8.68 -2.94
N PRO A 75 5.21 9.93 -2.65
CA PRO A 75 4.18 10.61 -3.44
C PRO A 75 4.61 10.73 -4.91
N LEU A 76 3.77 10.24 -5.83
CA LEU A 76 4.07 10.26 -7.27
C LEU A 76 3.57 11.57 -7.88
N PRO A 77 4.45 12.44 -8.42
CA PRO A 77 4.04 13.69 -9.05
C PRO A 77 3.11 13.45 -10.26
N LEU A 78 2.00 14.19 -10.35
CA LEU A 78 1.13 14.13 -11.53
C LEU A 78 1.77 14.72 -12.80
N ASP A 79 2.90 15.44 -12.67
CA ASP A 79 3.69 15.97 -13.79
C ASP A 79 4.57 14.90 -14.49
N GLY A 80 4.49 13.64 -14.04
CA GLY A 80 5.22 12.51 -14.63
C GLY A 80 6.68 12.40 -14.20
N THR A 81 7.15 13.24 -13.26
CA THR A 81 8.48 13.13 -12.65
C THR A 81 8.66 11.75 -12.02
N LEU A 82 9.70 11.03 -12.46
CA LEU A 82 10.03 9.70 -11.98
C LEU A 82 10.43 9.70 -10.50
N ARG A 83 9.98 8.70 -9.76
CA ARG A 83 10.43 8.38 -8.39
C ARG A 83 11.05 6.99 -8.38
N GLU A 84 12.27 6.86 -7.92
CA GLU A 84 12.88 5.56 -7.62
C GLU A 84 13.04 5.46 -6.09
N ASP A 85 12.64 4.32 -5.53
CA ASP A 85 12.63 4.10 -4.08
C ASP A 85 13.85 3.32 -3.58
N GLU A 86 13.94 3.12 -2.26
CA GLU A 86 15.08 2.46 -1.63
C GLU A 86 15.13 0.93 -1.89
N ALA A 87 14.11 0.36 -2.53
CA ALA A 87 14.10 -1.00 -3.06
C ALA A 87 14.46 -1.06 -4.57
N GLY A 88 14.78 0.09 -5.18
CA GLY A 88 15.07 0.24 -6.60
C GLY A 88 13.84 0.12 -7.49
N VAL A 89 12.62 0.23 -6.95
CA VAL A 89 11.40 0.25 -7.76
C VAL A 89 11.18 1.66 -8.27
N ALA A 90 11.17 1.81 -9.59
CA ALA A 90 10.88 3.08 -10.25
C ALA A 90 9.37 3.20 -10.56
N TRP A 91 8.81 4.37 -10.30
CA TRP A 91 7.42 4.73 -10.50
C TRP A 91 7.29 6.03 -11.30
N ARG A 92 6.20 6.14 -12.08
CA ARG A 92 5.78 7.38 -12.73
C ARG A 92 4.27 7.40 -12.96
N VAL A 93 3.72 8.61 -13.10
CA VAL A 93 2.37 8.82 -13.66
C VAL A 93 2.55 9.20 -15.13
N VAL A 94 1.71 8.66 -16.01
CA VAL A 94 1.63 9.05 -17.43
C VAL A 94 0.17 9.32 -17.80
N GLU A 95 -0.07 10.03 -18.90
CA GLU A 95 -1.42 10.12 -19.48
C GLU A 95 -1.92 8.73 -19.89
N SER A 96 -3.23 8.51 -19.80
CA SER A 96 -3.87 7.24 -20.12
C SER A 96 -4.22 7.13 -21.61
N ASP A 97 -3.79 6.05 -22.27
CA ASP A 97 -4.25 5.69 -23.62
C ASP A 97 -5.72 5.27 -23.67
N ARG A 98 -6.35 5.01 -22.51
CA ARG A 98 -7.77 4.64 -22.42
C ARG A 98 -8.66 5.88 -22.33
N PRO A 99 -9.76 5.96 -23.10
CA PRO A 99 -10.68 7.11 -23.10
C PRO A 99 -11.52 7.22 -21.82
N ASP A 100 -11.51 6.21 -20.95
CA ASP A 100 -12.25 6.18 -19.70
C ASP A 100 -11.37 6.42 -18.45
N ALA A 101 -10.13 6.91 -18.62
CA ALA A 101 -9.25 7.33 -17.54
C ALA A 101 -8.35 8.49 -18.00
N ASP A 102 -7.89 9.32 -17.07
CA ASP A 102 -7.03 10.48 -17.37
C ASP A 102 -5.55 10.09 -17.30
N TYR A 103 -5.21 9.21 -16.34
CA TYR A 103 -3.83 8.86 -16.02
C TYR A 103 -3.63 7.36 -15.79
N CYS A 104 -2.40 6.89 -15.99
CA CYS A 104 -1.92 5.56 -15.62
C CYS A 104 -0.73 5.66 -14.65
N ALA A 105 -0.81 4.95 -13.53
CA ALA A 105 0.35 4.71 -12.67
C ALA A 105 1.17 3.54 -13.25
N GLN A 106 2.44 3.76 -13.54
CA GLN A 106 3.37 2.75 -14.05
C GLN A 106 4.51 2.50 -13.07
N PHE A 107 4.97 1.26 -13.01
CA PHE A 107 6.12 0.84 -12.20
C PHE A 107 7.12 0.02 -13.01
N ARG A 108 8.34 -0.11 -12.50
CA ARG A 108 9.41 -0.95 -13.03
C ARG A 108 10.29 -1.45 -11.89
N ASN A 109 10.42 -2.76 -11.75
CA ASN A 109 11.34 -3.39 -10.81
C ASN A 109 12.81 -3.22 -11.27
N PRO A 110 13.81 -3.36 -10.37
CA PRO A 110 15.22 -3.36 -10.75
C PRO A 110 15.51 -4.28 -11.94
N GLY A 111 16.07 -3.73 -13.02
CA GLY A 111 16.41 -4.49 -14.24
C GLY A 111 15.23 -4.99 -15.10
N GLY A 112 13.98 -4.70 -14.73
CA GLY A 112 12.78 -5.08 -15.49
C GLY A 112 12.29 -4.01 -16.46
N ASP A 113 11.16 -4.29 -17.12
CA ASP A 113 10.43 -3.37 -18.00
C ASP A 113 9.30 -2.62 -17.27
N TRP A 114 8.86 -1.51 -17.87
CA TRP A 114 7.71 -0.73 -17.39
C TRP A 114 6.40 -1.53 -17.52
N GLN A 115 5.61 -1.51 -16.45
CA GLN A 115 4.31 -2.17 -16.36
C GLN A 115 3.24 -1.18 -15.89
N ASN A 116 2.04 -1.28 -16.47
CA ASN A 116 0.87 -0.54 -16.01
C ASN A 116 0.38 -1.15 -14.68
N ARG A 117 0.21 -0.35 -13.63
CA ARG A 117 -0.32 -0.79 -12.34
C ARG A 117 -1.84 -0.63 -12.27
N TYR A 118 -2.32 0.58 -12.49
CA TYR A 118 -3.73 0.93 -12.58
C TYR A 118 -3.92 2.22 -13.39
N VAL A 119 -5.15 2.47 -13.83
CA VAL A 119 -5.58 3.73 -14.43
C VAL A 119 -6.57 4.43 -13.50
N PHE A 120 -6.60 5.76 -13.51
CA PHE A 120 -7.47 6.55 -12.66
C PHE A 120 -7.96 7.83 -13.35
N ARG A 121 -9.00 8.45 -12.77
CA ARG A 121 -9.49 9.78 -13.16
C ARG A 121 -9.15 10.80 -12.09
N ASP A 122 -8.75 11.98 -12.51
CA ASP A 122 -8.47 13.14 -11.66
C ASP A 122 -9.78 13.90 -11.37
N ARG A 123 -10.70 13.21 -10.69
CA ARG A 123 -12.00 13.75 -10.28
C ARG A 123 -12.25 13.46 -8.80
N PRO A 124 -12.68 14.46 -7.99
CA PRO A 124 -13.11 14.21 -6.63
C PRO A 124 -14.26 13.20 -6.56
N VAL A 125 -14.22 12.33 -5.55
CA VAL A 125 -15.30 11.39 -5.19
C VAL A 125 -15.48 11.36 -3.67
N THR A 126 -16.67 11.05 -3.19
CA THR A 126 -16.94 10.81 -1.77
C THR A 126 -16.54 9.39 -1.37
N LEU A 127 -16.41 9.11 -0.07
CA LEU A 127 -16.13 7.75 0.41
C LEU A 127 -17.19 6.73 -0.04
N ASP A 128 -18.46 7.15 -0.14
CA ASP A 128 -19.56 6.30 -0.64
C ASP A 128 -19.35 5.79 -2.07
N PHE A 129 -18.55 6.47 -2.90
CA PHE A 129 -18.19 5.99 -4.23
C PHE A 129 -17.47 4.64 -4.20
N PHE A 130 -16.66 4.40 -3.17
CA PHE A 130 -15.90 3.16 -3.01
C PHE A 130 -16.73 2.04 -2.41
N ARG A 131 -17.88 2.33 -1.77
CA ARG A 131 -18.66 1.35 -1.00
C ARG A 131 -18.99 0.10 -1.81
N ALA A 132 -19.55 0.25 -3.00
CA ALA A 132 -19.90 -0.88 -3.88
C ALA A 132 -18.67 -1.68 -4.33
N SER A 133 -17.51 -1.04 -4.51
CA SER A 133 -16.26 -1.74 -4.79
C SER A 133 -15.73 -2.49 -3.58
N CYS A 134 -15.81 -1.92 -2.37
CA CYS A 134 -15.45 -2.59 -1.14
C CYS A 134 -16.36 -3.80 -0.86
N GLU A 135 -17.68 -3.64 -0.99
CA GLU A 135 -18.68 -4.72 -0.87
C GLU A 135 -18.40 -5.86 -1.86
N PHE A 136 -18.11 -5.54 -3.13
CA PHE A 136 -17.74 -6.54 -4.13
C PHE A 136 -16.42 -7.23 -3.77
N LEU A 137 -15.34 -6.47 -3.52
CA LEU A 137 -14.03 -7.04 -3.24
C LEU A 137 -14.00 -7.87 -1.95
N ALA A 138 -14.86 -7.56 -0.97
CA ALA A 138 -14.95 -8.28 0.29
C ALA A 138 -15.81 -9.55 0.25
N ALA A 139 -16.75 -9.69 -0.69
CA ALA A 139 -17.74 -10.78 -0.65
C ALA A 139 -17.99 -11.52 -1.98
N ALA A 140 -17.58 -10.99 -3.13
CA ALA A 140 -17.80 -11.65 -4.41
C ALA A 140 -16.86 -12.86 -4.57
N PRO A 141 -17.34 -14.08 -4.91
CA PRO A 141 -16.49 -15.25 -5.11
C PRO A 141 -15.40 -15.09 -6.19
N GLU A 142 -15.59 -14.17 -7.13
CA GLU A 142 -14.64 -13.81 -8.17
C GLU A 142 -13.55 -12.82 -7.70
N SER A 143 -13.64 -12.33 -6.46
CA SER A 143 -12.64 -11.42 -5.88
C SER A 143 -11.33 -12.18 -5.60
N PRO A 144 -10.16 -11.60 -5.96
CA PRO A 144 -8.87 -12.17 -5.55
C PRO A 144 -8.62 -12.04 -4.04
N PHE A 145 -9.48 -11.34 -3.29
CA PHE A 145 -9.35 -11.14 -1.84
C PHE A 145 -10.21 -12.10 -1.00
N THR A 146 -11.11 -12.87 -1.61
CA THR A 146 -12.01 -13.82 -0.91
C THR A 146 -11.56 -15.28 -0.98
N SER A 147 -10.36 -15.54 -1.52
CA SER A 147 -9.77 -16.87 -1.63
C SER A 147 -8.86 -17.17 -0.44
N ASP A 148 -7.55 -17.27 -0.66
CA ASP A 148 -6.57 -17.56 0.38
C ASP A 148 -6.19 -16.28 1.15
N PRO A 149 -5.95 -16.37 2.47
CA PRO A 149 -5.48 -15.23 3.25
C PRO A 149 -4.03 -14.91 2.91
N PHE A 150 -3.71 -13.62 2.78
CA PHE A 150 -2.36 -13.15 2.58
C PHE A 150 -2.08 -11.84 3.31
N ALA A 151 -0.79 -11.59 3.55
CA ALA A 151 -0.30 -10.33 4.07
C ALA A 151 0.92 -9.87 3.26
N THR A 152 1.03 -8.57 3.03
CA THR A 152 2.20 -7.93 2.40
C THR A 152 2.63 -6.71 3.20
N ILE A 153 3.94 -6.47 3.31
CA ILE A 153 4.49 -5.29 3.98
C ILE A 153 5.78 -4.84 3.29
N ALA A 154 6.05 -3.54 3.23
CA ALA A 154 7.33 -3.04 2.76
C ALA A 154 8.40 -3.15 3.86
N THR A 155 9.58 -3.65 3.50
CA THR A 155 10.79 -3.62 4.34
C THR A 155 11.66 -2.43 3.91
N PRO A 156 12.80 -2.14 4.56
CA PRO A 156 13.67 -1.04 4.13
C PRO A 156 14.15 -1.13 2.67
N SER A 157 14.40 -2.34 2.14
CA SER A 157 15.01 -2.60 0.82
C SER A 157 14.17 -3.51 -0.10
N GLY A 158 12.90 -3.75 0.24
CA GLY A 158 12.01 -4.58 -0.55
C GLY A 158 10.68 -4.88 0.13
N HIS A 159 10.17 -6.10 0.02
CA HIS A 159 8.83 -6.49 0.46
C HIS A 159 8.81 -7.91 1.03
N ARG A 160 7.91 -8.15 1.98
CA ARG A 160 7.51 -9.50 2.39
C ARG A 160 6.10 -9.78 1.91
N LYS A 161 5.86 -11.03 1.54
CA LYS A 161 4.54 -11.58 1.20
C LYS A 161 4.38 -12.93 1.92
N LEU A 162 3.27 -13.10 2.60
CA LEU A 162 2.89 -14.35 3.26
C LEU A 162 1.61 -14.86 2.62
N GLU A 163 1.63 -16.10 2.15
CA GLU A 163 0.53 -16.86 1.54
C GLU A 163 0.53 -18.28 2.12
N PRO A 164 -0.56 -19.06 2.05
CA PRO A 164 -0.61 -20.37 2.67
C PRO A 164 0.53 -21.28 2.18
N GLY A 165 1.35 -21.73 3.12
CA GLY A 165 2.53 -22.56 2.85
C GLY A 165 3.83 -21.81 2.55
N THR A 166 3.84 -20.49 2.30
CA THR A 166 5.04 -19.77 1.86
C THR A 166 5.16 -18.34 2.41
N LEU A 167 6.34 -18.03 2.96
CA LEU A 167 6.82 -16.66 3.17
C LEU A 167 7.84 -16.32 2.07
N THR A 168 7.47 -15.37 1.20
CA THR A 168 8.34 -14.81 0.17
C THR A 168 8.93 -13.48 0.64
N VAL A 169 10.24 -13.34 0.53
CA VAL A 169 11.02 -12.16 0.93
C VAL A 169 11.78 -11.66 -0.30
N ILE A 170 11.45 -10.45 -0.75
CA ILE A 170 12.08 -9.79 -1.89
C ILE A 170 12.91 -8.64 -1.32
N GLU A 171 14.22 -8.64 -1.51
CA GLU A 171 15.15 -7.65 -0.94
C GLU A 171 16.28 -7.35 -1.93
N ASN A 172 16.56 -6.07 -2.21
CA ASN A 172 17.65 -5.65 -3.12
C ASN A 172 17.59 -6.30 -4.52
N GLY A 173 16.38 -6.60 -5.01
CA GLY A 173 16.16 -7.30 -6.29
C GLY A 173 16.27 -8.84 -6.23
N GLU A 174 16.63 -9.42 -5.08
CA GLU A 174 16.69 -10.88 -4.88
C GLU A 174 15.41 -11.39 -4.21
N THR A 175 14.89 -12.53 -4.69
CA THR A 175 13.75 -13.23 -4.06
C THR A 175 14.22 -14.46 -3.30
N ARG A 176 13.74 -14.63 -2.07
CA ARG A 176 13.93 -15.82 -1.22
C ARG A 176 12.56 -16.32 -0.76
N GLU A 177 12.38 -17.63 -0.73
CA GLU A 177 11.13 -18.26 -0.27
C GLU A 177 11.42 -19.24 0.88
N ARG A 178 10.57 -19.23 1.89
CA ARG A 178 10.59 -20.18 3.02
C ARG A 178 9.24 -20.87 3.14
N PRO A 179 9.18 -22.21 3.21
CA PRO A 179 7.97 -22.91 3.58
C PRO A 179 7.49 -22.50 4.99
N VAL A 180 6.18 -22.34 5.15
CA VAL A 180 5.50 -22.01 6.41
C VAL A 180 4.53 -23.15 6.72
N ASP A 181 4.73 -23.86 7.84
CA ASP A 181 3.75 -24.82 8.32
C ASP A 181 2.48 -24.07 8.75
N PRO A 182 1.25 -24.55 8.46
CA PRO A 182 0.01 -23.90 8.90
C PRO A 182 -0.04 -23.60 10.41
N ARG A 183 0.67 -24.36 11.25
CA ARG A 183 0.79 -24.13 12.70
C ARG A 183 1.66 -22.93 13.05
N GLU A 184 2.62 -22.57 12.20
CA GLU A 184 3.47 -21.38 12.35
C GLU A 184 2.81 -20.11 11.79
N TRP A 185 1.65 -20.22 11.11
CA TRP A 185 1.04 -19.10 10.39
C TRP A 185 0.89 -17.85 11.25
N HIS A 186 0.26 -17.97 12.42
CA HIS A 186 0.01 -16.85 13.33
C HIS A 186 1.32 -16.25 13.88
N ASP A 187 2.30 -17.08 14.23
CA ASP A 187 3.61 -16.64 14.73
C ASP A 187 4.42 -15.89 13.65
N VAL A 188 4.30 -16.31 12.38
CA VAL A 188 4.92 -15.63 11.23
C VAL A 188 4.18 -14.33 10.93
N LEU A 189 2.85 -14.34 11.00
CA LEU A 189 2.01 -13.18 10.75
C LEU A 189 2.27 -12.06 11.78
N GLU A 190 2.30 -12.41 13.07
CA GLU A 190 2.60 -11.46 14.15
C GLU A 190 4.04 -10.93 14.04
N ARG A 191 5.04 -11.82 13.90
CA ARG A 191 6.46 -11.43 13.90
C ARG A 191 6.89 -10.65 12.65
N GLU A 192 6.41 -11.04 11.46
CA GLU A 192 6.88 -10.46 10.21
C GLU A 192 6.03 -9.30 9.69
N PHE A 193 4.75 -9.20 10.11
CA PHE A 193 3.77 -8.21 9.64
C PHE A 193 3.10 -7.40 10.77
N GLY A 194 3.28 -7.78 12.04
CA GLY A 194 2.69 -7.06 13.19
C GLY A 194 1.19 -7.23 13.34
N ILE A 195 0.61 -8.33 12.82
CA ILE A 195 -0.82 -8.65 12.96
C ILE A 195 -0.99 -9.83 13.92
N SER A 196 -1.49 -9.55 15.12
CA SER A 196 -1.91 -10.55 16.10
C SER A 196 -3.41 -10.81 15.94
N LEU A 197 -3.81 -12.04 15.64
CA LEU A 197 -5.23 -12.41 15.59
C LEU A 197 -5.71 -12.84 16.97
N SER A 198 -6.82 -12.26 17.42
CA SER A 198 -7.49 -12.68 18.65
C SER A 198 -8.30 -13.95 18.36
N VAL A 199 -7.89 -15.07 18.96
CA VAL A 199 -8.54 -16.39 18.84
C VAL A 199 -9.47 -16.64 20.02
#